data_AF-A0A284VPG3-F1
#
_entry.id   AF-A0A284VPG3-F1
#
_cell.length_a   1.000
_cell.length_b   1.000
_cell.length_c   1.000
_cell.angle_alpha   90.00
_cell.angle_beta   90.00
_cell.angle_gamma   90.00
#
_symmetry.space_group_name_H-M   'P 1'
#
loop_
_entity.id
_entity.type
_entity.pdbx_description
1 polymer ?
#
loop_
_entity_poly.entity_id
_entity_poly.type
_entity_poly.pdbx_seq_one_letter_code
_entity_poly.pdbx_strand_id
1 'polypeptide(L)'
;MLTSDLLVTKIYNGKIEPVYATLDRKNLEISSSVINLFQEHIGKTYGELVEEIEDFEEIDYRLIRGLTQILERRCIIEMDSLIEPVTARRTVFEECNGAVSDIKERKEIIERIARRLSIETDAFEKILWADMEENLVIKEFKTTTPENLLRQYNLSLTQTLLLKHGVWKFR
;
A
#
# COMPACT_ATOMS: atom_id res chain seq x y z
N MET A 1 10.80 10.57 -3.05
CA MET A 1 12.00 9.73 -3.26
C MET A 1 11.57 8.28 -3.36
N LEU A 2 12.23 7.46 -4.18
CA LEU A 2 11.94 6.03 -4.23
C LEU A 2 12.76 5.30 -3.16
N THR A 3 12.38 4.07 -2.83
CA THR A 3 13.30 3.17 -2.12
C THR A 3 14.52 2.85 -3.00
N SER A 4 15.65 2.53 -2.38
CA SER A 4 16.93 2.37 -3.10
C SER A 4 16.97 1.14 -4.01
N ASP A 5 16.16 0.12 -3.74
CA ASP A 5 15.97 -1.08 -4.56
C ASP A 5 15.24 -0.79 -5.88
N LEU A 6 14.36 0.22 -5.89
CA LEU A 6 13.66 0.69 -7.10
C LEU A 6 14.48 1.69 -7.94
N LEU A 7 15.67 2.09 -7.48
CA LEU A 7 16.53 2.99 -8.24
C LEU A 7 17.04 2.29 -9.51
N VAL A 8 16.69 2.83 -10.68
CA VAL A 8 17.17 2.35 -11.98
C VAL A 8 18.22 3.32 -12.53
N THR A 9 19.44 2.82 -12.72
CA THR A 9 20.58 3.61 -13.21
C THR A 9 21.36 2.86 -14.27
N LYS A 10 21.98 3.62 -15.17
CA LYS A 10 23.00 3.12 -16.10
C LYS A 10 24.36 3.67 -15.71
N ILE A 11 25.39 2.83 -15.82
CA ILE A 11 26.78 3.23 -15.60
C ILE A 11 27.52 3.18 -16.94
N TYR A 12 28.13 4.29 -17.34
CA TYR A 12 28.92 4.36 -18.57
C TYR A 12 30.02 5.43 -18.46
N ASN A 13 31.24 5.11 -18.88
CA ASN A 13 32.41 6.01 -18.83
C ASN A 13 32.58 6.73 -17.47
N GLY A 14 32.42 6.02 -16.36
CA GLY A 14 32.55 6.57 -15.00
C GLY A 14 31.42 7.49 -14.55
N LYS A 15 30.32 7.58 -15.32
CA LYS A 15 29.12 8.34 -14.97
C LYS A 15 27.99 7.39 -14.56
N ILE A 16 27.19 7.82 -13.59
CA ILE A 16 25.96 7.16 -13.17
C ILE A 16 24.80 8.06 -13.56
N GLU A 17 23.88 7.55 -14.37
CA GLU A 17 22.72 8.30 -14.87
C GLU A 17 21.44 7.54 -14.55
N PRO A 18 20.37 8.20 -14.04
CA PRO A 18 19.07 7.56 -13.90
C PRO A 18 18.51 7.13 -15.26
N VAL A 19 17.85 5.99 -15.31
CA VAL A 19 17.07 5.57 -16.48
C VAL A 19 15.67 6.13 -16.32
N TYR A 20 15.42 7.30 -16.91
CA TYR A 20 14.12 7.95 -16.86
C TYR A 20 13.07 7.22 -17.70
N ALA A 21 11.84 7.20 -17.20
CA ALA A 21 10.68 6.82 -17.97
C ALA A 21 10.37 7.89 -19.01
N THR A 22 10.21 7.48 -20.26
CA THR A 22 9.77 8.30 -21.38
C THR A 22 8.29 8.59 -21.29
N LEU A 23 7.84 9.75 -21.79
CA LEU A 23 6.42 10.08 -21.95
C LEU A 23 5.86 9.49 -23.26
N ASP A 24 6.18 8.23 -23.54
CA ASP A 24 5.65 7.52 -24.70
C ASP A 24 4.30 6.88 -24.38
N ARG A 25 3.62 6.40 -25.43
CA ARG A 25 2.30 5.80 -25.31
C ARG A 25 2.26 4.65 -24.30
N LYS A 26 3.27 3.77 -24.30
CA LYS A 26 3.33 2.60 -23.42
C LYS A 26 3.35 3.03 -21.94
N ASN A 27 4.26 3.93 -21.57
CA ASN A 27 4.40 4.36 -20.19
C ASN A 27 3.21 5.20 -19.71
N LEU A 28 2.59 5.98 -20.62
CA LEU A 28 1.37 6.72 -20.32
C LEU A 28 0.19 5.78 -20.07
N GLU A 29 0.05 4.71 -20.87
CA GLU A 29 -0.98 3.68 -20.67
C GLU A 29 -0.77 2.96 -19.32
N ILE A 30 0.45 2.50 -19.01
CA ILE A 30 0.78 1.89 -17.70
C ILE A 30 0.43 2.86 -16.57
N SER A 31 0.87 4.11 -16.66
CA SER A 31 0.61 5.11 -15.61
C SER A 31 -0.87 5.37 -15.43
N SER A 32 -1.64 5.42 -16.52
CA SER A 32 -3.10 5.58 -16.46
C SER A 32 -3.76 4.40 -15.79
N SER A 33 -3.36 3.17 -16.09
CA SER A 33 -3.92 1.97 -15.47
C SER A 33 -3.66 1.94 -13.96
N VAL A 34 -2.42 2.24 -13.53
CA VAL A 34 -2.11 2.27 -12.10
C VAL A 34 -2.89 3.39 -11.39
N ILE A 35 -3.05 4.57 -12.01
CA ILE A 35 -3.89 5.64 -11.43
C ILE A 35 -5.34 5.18 -11.27
N ASN A 36 -5.92 4.55 -12.29
CA ASN A 36 -7.29 4.05 -12.25
C ASN A 36 -7.47 3.01 -11.14
N LEU A 37 -6.49 2.11 -10.97
CA LEU A 37 -6.51 1.11 -9.92
C LEU A 37 -6.66 1.75 -8.53
N PHE A 38 -5.87 2.78 -8.24
CA PHE A 38 -6.01 3.54 -6.98
C PHE A 38 -7.37 4.23 -6.84
N GLN A 39 -7.96 4.73 -7.94
CA GLN A 39 -9.30 5.34 -7.90
C GLN A 39 -10.40 4.31 -7.60
N GLU A 40 -10.28 3.10 -8.15
CA GLU A 40 -11.23 2.00 -7.97
C GLU A 40 -11.12 1.34 -6.59
N HIS A 41 -10.04 1.59 -5.85
CA HIS A 41 -9.80 1.06 -4.51
C HIS A 41 -10.16 2.02 -3.37
N ILE A 42 -10.74 3.19 -3.67
CA ILE A 42 -11.27 4.07 -2.63
C ILE A 42 -12.41 3.33 -1.89
N GLY A 43 -12.28 3.19 -0.58
CA GLY A 43 -13.18 2.44 0.29
C GLY A 43 -12.88 0.94 0.41
N LYS A 44 -11.88 0.43 -0.31
CA LYS A 44 -11.38 -0.94 -0.20
C LYS A 44 -10.17 -1.03 0.73
N THR A 45 -9.77 -2.25 1.07
CA THR A 45 -8.58 -2.51 1.87
C THR A 45 -7.32 -2.26 1.05
N TYR A 46 -6.24 -1.93 1.74
CA TYR A 46 -4.93 -1.71 1.13
C TYR A 46 -4.35 -3.03 0.59
N GLY A 47 -4.63 -4.16 1.25
CA GLY A 47 -4.26 -5.49 0.79
C GLY A 47 -4.87 -5.84 -0.57
N GLU A 48 -6.15 -5.56 -0.78
CA GLU A 48 -6.81 -5.74 -2.09
C GLU A 48 -6.10 -4.94 -3.20
N LEU A 49 -5.70 -3.70 -2.91
CA LEU A 49 -4.94 -2.89 -3.86
C LEU A 49 -3.57 -3.52 -4.16
N VAL A 50 -2.86 -3.98 -3.14
CA VAL A 50 -1.53 -4.59 -3.30
C VAL A 50 -1.61 -5.85 -4.14
N GLU A 51 -2.58 -6.73 -3.89
CA GLU A 51 -2.82 -7.94 -4.70
C GLU A 51 -3.05 -7.60 -6.18
N GLU A 52 -3.90 -6.61 -6.48
CA GLU A 52 -4.18 -6.24 -7.88
C GLU A 52 -2.98 -5.52 -8.55
N ILE A 53 -2.13 -4.84 -7.77
CA ILE A 53 -0.86 -4.29 -8.27
C ILE A 53 0.11 -5.41 -8.63
N GLU A 54 0.22 -6.45 -7.80
CA GLU A 54 1.12 -7.58 -8.04
C GLU A 54 0.80 -8.28 -9.38
N ASP A 55 -0.48 -8.47 -9.69
CA ASP A 55 -0.92 -9.00 -10.98
C ASP A 55 -0.52 -8.07 -12.15
N PHE A 56 -0.46 -6.77 -11.92
CA PHE A 56 -0.08 -5.78 -12.93
C PHE A 56 1.45 -5.72 -13.17
N GLU A 57 2.27 -6.15 -12.20
CA GLU A 57 3.74 -6.04 -12.23
C GLU A 57 4.40 -6.85 -13.35
N GLU A 58 3.69 -7.80 -13.99
CA GLU A 58 4.20 -8.59 -15.12
C GLU A 58 4.67 -7.73 -16.32
N ILE A 59 4.12 -6.51 -16.46
CA ILE A 59 4.42 -5.61 -17.59
C ILE A 59 5.77 -4.90 -17.41
N ASP A 60 5.97 -4.27 -16.25
CA ASP A 60 7.19 -3.55 -15.87
C ASP A 60 7.21 -3.35 -14.34
N TYR A 61 7.61 -4.39 -13.63
CA TYR A 61 7.76 -4.44 -12.18
C TYR A 61 8.38 -3.16 -11.58
N ARG A 62 9.49 -2.67 -12.13
CA ARG A 62 10.24 -1.55 -11.54
C ARG A 62 9.50 -0.24 -11.71
N LEU A 63 8.94 -0.01 -12.90
CA LEU A 63 8.14 1.17 -13.15
C LEU A 63 6.90 1.15 -12.27
N ILE A 64 6.15 0.05 -12.27
CA ILE A 64 4.88 -0.08 -11.54
C ILE A 64 5.08 0.16 -10.05
N ARG A 65 6.02 -0.54 -9.39
CA ARG A 65 6.33 -0.29 -7.97
C ARG A 65 6.74 1.15 -7.69
N GLY A 66 7.52 1.76 -8.59
CA GLY A 66 7.93 3.14 -8.45
C GLY A 66 6.76 4.13 -8.57
N LEU A 67 5.82 3.88 -9.47
CA LEU A 67 4.59 4.67 -9.61
C LEU A 67 3.67 4.48 -8.39
N THR A 68 3.46 3.24 -7.97
CA THR A 68 2.70 2.87 -6.76
C THR A 68 3.20 3.63 -5.54
N GLN A 69 4.51 3.62 -5.27
CA GLN A 69 5.10 4.33 -4.12
C GLN A 69 4.88 5.86 -4.16
N ILE A 70 4.69 6.43 -5.35
CA ILE A 70 4.37 7.86 -5.51
C ILE A 70 2.89 8.10 -5.28
N LEU A 71 2.02 7.20 -5.73
CA LEU A 71 0.57 7.29 -5.57
C LEU A 71 0.10 6.99 -4.13
N GLU A 72 0.75 6.06 -3.43
CA GLU A 72 0.50 5.79 -2.00
C GLU A 72 0.57 7.07 -1.16
N ARG A 73 1.56 7.93 -1.43
CA ARG A 73 1.72 9.24 -0.73
C ARG A 73 0.60 10.23 -0.99
N ARG A 74 -0.25 9.92 -1.95
CA ARG A 74 -1.42 10.73 -2.34
C ARG A 74 -2.71 10.11 -1.81
N CYS A 75 -2.61 9.04 -1.04
CA CYS A 75 -3.72 8.39 -0.36
C CYS A 75 -3.82 8.84 1.10
N ILE A 76 -5.04 8.82 1.62
CA ILE A 76 -5.31 8.77 3.06
C ILE A 76 -5.69 7.33 3.36
N ILE A 77 -4.80 6.61 4.03
CA ILE A 77 -4.95 5.19 4.36
C ILE A 77 -5.03 5.08 5.88
N GLU A 78 -6.16 4.59 6.38
CA GLU A 78 -6.48 4.65 7.80
C GLU A 78 -7.13 3.35 8.27
N MET A 79 -6.95 3.04 9.55
CA MET A 79 -7.63 1.94 10.22
C MET A 79 -9.14 2.21 10.26
N ASP A 80 -9.94 1.23 9.83
CA ASP A 80 -11.40 1.31 9.89
C ASP A 80 -11.93 0.46 11.05
N SER A 81 -11.98 1.05 12.24
CA SER A 81 -12.40 0.33 13.45
C SER A 81 -13.20 1.19 14.42
N LEU A 82 -14.23 0.59 15.02
CA LEU A 82 -15.04 1.19 16.08
C LEU A 82 -14.38 1.11 17.46
N ILE A 83 -13.46 0.15 17.66
CA ILE A 83 -12.76 -0.11 18.91
C ILE A 83 -11.29 -0.40 18.59
N GLU A 84 -10.37 0.02 19.45
CA GLU A 84 -8.95 -0.35 19.34
C GLU A 84 -8.77 -1.88 19.15
N PRO A 85 -8.19 -2.34 18.03
CA PRO A 85 -8.03 -3.78 17.74
C PRO A 85 -7.28 -4.56 18.82
N VAL A 86 -6.30 -3.91 19.48
CA VAL A 86 -5.58 -4.50 20.62
C VAL A 86 -6.51 -4.80 21.78
N THR A 87 -7.47 -3.91 22.06
CA THR A 87 -8.47 -4.10 23.12
C THR A 87 -9.47 -5.19 22.76
N ALA A 88 -9.90 -5.24 21.49
CA ALA A 88 -10.77 -6.30 20.98
C ALA A 88 -10.10 -7.68 21.11
N ARG A 89 -8.83 -7.81 20.66
CA ARG A 89 -8.03 -9.04 20.80
C ARG A 89 -7.85 -9.44 22.26
N ARG A 90 -7.52 -8.51 23.16
CA ARG A 90 -7.39 -8.79 24.59
C ARG A 90 -8.69 -9.38 25.16
N THR A 91 -9.83 -8.80 24.80
CA THR A 91 -11.16 -9.28 25.24
C THR A 91 -11.42 -10.70 24.76
N VAL A 92 -11.03 -11.04 23.54
CA VAL A 92 -11.12 -12.42 23.01
C VAL A 92 -10.24 -13.36 23.82
N PHE A 93 -8.97 -13.02 24.03
CA PHE A 93 -8.04 -13.87 24.74
C PHE A 93 -8.38 -14.07 26.23
N GLU A 94 -8.99 -13.08 26.89
CA GLU A 94 -9.48 -13.20 28.27
C GLU A 94 -10.70 -14.12 28.39
N GLU A 95 -11.55 -14.17 27.37
CA GLU A 95 -12.73 -15.04 27.32
C GLU A 95 -12.39 -16.49 26.94
N CYS A 96 -11.22 -16.69 26.33
CA CYS A 96 -10.68 -18.00 26.04
C CYS A 96 -9.92 -18.55 27.26
N ASN A 97 -10.28 -19.73 27.76
CA ASN A 97 -9.48 -20.44 28.77
C ASN A 97 -8.29 -21.17 28.11
N GLY A 98 -7.41 -20.42 27.44
CA GLY A 98 -6.27 -20.95 26.68
C GLY A 98 -6.53 -21.00 25.17
N ALA A 99 -5.89 -21.94 24.48
CA ALA A 99 -6.02 -22.07 23.03
C ALA A 99 -7.31 -22.83 22.66
N VAL A 100 -8.13 -22.21 21.81
CA VAL A 100 -9.33 -22.84 21.25
C VAL A 100 -8.95 -23.59 19.99
N SER A 101 -9.12 -24.92 19.99
CA SER A 101 -8.82 -25.78 18.83
C SER A 101 -10.04 -26.12 17.98
N ASP A 102 -11.25 -25.85 18.46
CA ASP A 102 -12.50 -26.12 17.74
C ASP A 102 -13.06 -24.84 17.08
N ILE A 103 -13.49 -24.97 15.82
CA ILE A 103 -14.02 -23.86 15.02
C ILE A 103 -15.36 -23.38 15.59
N LYS A 104 -16.19 -24.28 16.12
CA LYS A 104 -17.48 -23.91 16.71
C LYS A 104 -17.28 -23.12 17.99
N GLU A 105 -16.42 -23.60 18.87
CA GLU A 105 -16.05 -22.89 20.10
C GLU A 105 -15.49 -21.49 19.80
N ARG A 106 -14.60 -21.35 18.80
CA ARG A 106 -14.11 -20.03 18.36
C ARG A 106 -15.27 -19.11 17.98
N LYS A 107 -16.19 -19.59 17.15
CA LYS A 107 -17.32 -18.81 16.67
C LYS A 107 -18.24 -18.38 17.81
N GLU A 108 -18.54 -19.28 18.75
CA GLU A 108 -19.39 -19.00 19.91
C GLU A 108 -18.79 -17.92 20.82
N ILE A 109 -17.47 -17.93 21.03
CA ILE A 109 -16.77 -16.91 21.83
C ILE A 109 -16.85 -15.55 21.15
N ILE A 110 -16.54 -15.47 19.86
CA ILE A 110 -16.60 -14.23 19.08
C ILE A 110 -18.04 -13.69 19.07
N GLU A 111 -19.04 -14.52 18.80
CA GLU A 111 -20.46 -14.12 18.84
C GLU A 111 -20.91 -13.65 20.24
N ARG A 112 -20.39 -14.25 21.32
CA ARG A 112 -20.69 -13.82 22.69
C ARG A 112 -20.12 -12.43 22.97
N ILE A 113 -18.88 -12.18 22.57
CA ILE A 113 -18.21 -10.89 22.77
C ILE A 113 -18.86 -9.81 21.90
N ALA A 114 -19.10 -10.10 20.63
CA ALA A 114 -19.75 -9.19 19.69
C ALA A 114 -21.13 -8.76 20.21
N ARG A 115 -21.95 -9.70 20.70
CA ARG A 115 -23.24 -9.41 21.36
C ARG A 115 -23.08 -8.53 22.59
N ARG A 116 -22.10 -8.80 23.46
CA ARG A 116 -21.82 -7.96 24.65
C ARG A 116 -21.46 -6.53 24.28
N LEU A 117 -20.74 -6.34 23.18
CA LEU A 117 -20.33 -5.03 22.67
C LEU A 117 -21.37 -4.39 21.73
N SER A 118 -22.49 -5.08 21.44
CA SER A 118 -23.51 -4.63 20.48
C SER A 118 -22.95 -4.34 19.08
N ILE A 119 -21.99 -5.17 18.64
CA ILE A 119 -21.37 -5.14 17.31
C ILE A 119 -21.79 -6.41 16.56
N GLU A 120 -21.95 -6.32 15.24
CA GLU A 120 -22.16 -7.50 14.40
C GLU A 120 -20.93 -8.43 14.46
N THR A 121 -21.14 -9.74 14.53
CA THR A 121 -20.04 -10.73 14.61
C THR A 121 -19.01 -10.55 13.50
N ASP A 122 -19.44 -10.40 12.24
CA ASP A 122 -18.54 -10.25 11.09
C ASP A 122 -17.76 -8.93 11.16
N ALA A 123 -18.39 -7.84 11.61
CA ALA A 123 -17.72 -6.58 11.85
C ALA A 123 -16.70 -6.68 12.99
N PHE A 124 -17.02 -7.41 14.07
CA PHE A 124 -16.09 -7.64 15.17
C PHE A 124 -14.88 -8.47 14.73
N GLU A 125 -15.07 -9.50 13.89
CA GLU A 125 -13.95 -10.26 13.33
C GLU A 125 -13.00 -9.38 12.52
N LYS A 126 -13.52 -8.44 11.72
CA LYS A 126 -12.69 -7.46 10.99
C LYS A 126 -11.93 -6.53 11.94
N ILE A 127 -12.59 -6.05 13.00
CA ILE A 127 -11.98 -5.17 14.01
C ILE A 127 -10.74 -5.80 14.65
N LEU A 128 -10.71 -7.13 14.87
CA LEU A 128 -9.58 -7.81 15.51
C LEU A 128 -8.24 -7.55 14.81
N TRP A 129 -8.28 -7.32 13.51
CA TRP A 129 -7.10 -7.22 12.64
C TRP A 129 -7.04 -5.91 11.84
N ALA A 130 -7.91 -4.95 12.14
CA ALA A 130 -8.02 -3.69 11.40
C ALA A 130 -6.77 -2.81 11.47
N ASP A 131 -5.86 -3.05 12.42
CA ASP A 131 -4.56 -2.37 12.55
C ASP A 131 -3.44 -2.99 11.71
N MET A 132 -3.69 -4.12 11.04
CA MET A 132 -2.75 -4.70 10.08
C MET A 132 -2.71 -3.88 8.79
N GLU A 133 -1.52 -3.70 8.22
CA GLU A 133 -1.30 -2.87 7.02
C GLU A 133 -2.21 -3.25 5.86
N GLU A 134 -2.38 -4.55 5.60
CA GLU A 134 -3.28 -5.10 4.57
C GLU A 134 -4.77 -4.77 4.81
N ASN A 135 -5.18 -4.58 6.06
CA ASN A 135 -6.58 -4.32 6.43
C ASN A 135 -6.91 -2.82 6.57
N LEU A 136 -5.90 -1.93 6.43
CA LEU A 136 -6.16 -0.50 6.40
C LEU A 136 -7.00 -0.15 5.17
N VAL A 137 -7.84 0.88 5.28
CA VAL A 137 -8.76 1.28 4.21
C VAL A 137 -8.27 2.55 3.54
N ILE A 138 -8.33 2.57 2.22
CA ILE A 138 -8.03 3.77 1.43
C ILE A 138 -9.25 4.70 1.50
N LYS A 139 -9.24 5.69 2.40
CA LYS A 139 -10.35 6.63 2.59
C LYS A 139 -10.42 7.67 1.48
N GLU A 140 -9.27 8.15 1.01
CA GLU A 140 -9.19 9.15 -0.05
C GLU A 140 -7.98 8.91 -0.95
N PHE A 141 -8.09 9.33 -2.21
CA PHE A 141 -6.98 9.35 -3.16
C PHE A 141 -6.97 10.63 -4.00
N LYS A 142 -5.87 11.40 -3.93
CA LYS A 142 -5.67 12.60 -4.73
C LYS A 142 -5.07 12.26 -6.10
N THR A 143 -5.96 12.10 -7.07
CA THR A 143 -5.62 11.75 -8.46
C THR A 143 -4.61 12.70 -9.14
N THR A 144 -4.05 12.25 -10.26
CA THR A 144 -3.03 12.94 -11.08
C THR A 144 -3.16 12.55 -12.54
N THR A 145 -2.53 13.31 -13.44
CA THR A 145 -2.40 12.87 -14.84
C THR A 145 -1.21 11.89 -14.99
N PRO A 146 -1.28 10.97 -15.97
CA PRO A 146 -0.17 10.07 -16.30
C PRO A 146 1.17 10.79 -16.55
N GLU A 147 1.16 11.92 -17.28
CA GLU A 147 2.36 12.70 -17.57
C GLU A 147 2.99 13.27 -16.31
N ASN A 148 2.15 13.76 -15.39
CA ASN A 148 2.64 14.31 -14.14
C ASN A 148 3.19 13.21 -13.22
N LEU A 149 2.57 12.02 -13.22
CA LEU A 149 3.07 10.88 -12.47
C LEU A 149 4.46 10.44 -12.97
N LEU A 150 4.65 10.31 -14.28
CA LEU A 150 5.95 9.98 -14.88
C LEU A 150 7.02 11.03 -14.59
N ARG A 151 6.66 12.33 -14.60
CA ARG A 151 7.59 13.41 -14.20
C ARG A 151 7.99 13.29 -12.74
N GLN A 152 7.05 12.99 -11.85
CA GLN A 152 7.32 12.77 -10.42
C GLN A 152 8.18 11.52 -10.19
N TYR A 153 7.98 10.47 -11.00
CA TYR A 153 8.81 9.27 -10.99
C TYR A 153 10.26 9.59 -11.38
N ASN A 154 10.46 10.29 -12.49
CA ASN A 154 11.78 10.70 -12.93
C ASN A 154 12.49 11.60 -11.90
N LEU A 155 11.77 12.57 -11.32
CA LEU A 155 12.29 13.39 -10.23
C LEU A 155 12.68 12.53 -9.02
N SER A 156 11.84 11.56 -8.65
CA SER A 156 12.12 10.66 -7.53
C SER A 156 13.34 9.78 -7.79
N LEU A 157 13.58 9.32 -9.02
CA LEU A 157 14.80 8.63 -9.40
C LEU A 157 16.04 9.52 -9.21
N THR A 158 15.99 10.76 -9.69
CA THR A 158 17.10 11.73 -9.51
C THR A 158 17.38 11.94 -8.03
N GLN A 159 16.35 12.23 -7.23
CA GLN A 159 16.51 12.44 -5.79
C GLN A 159 17.12 11.21 -5.10
N THR A 160 16.68 10.01 -5.47
CA THR A 160 17.15 8.75 -4.87
C THR A 160 18.62 8.49 -5.22
N LEU A 161 19.01 8.76 -6.47
CA LEU A 161 20.41 8.76 -6.88
C LEU A 161 21.21 9.80 -6.09
N LEU A 162 20.66 11.01 -5.91
CA LEU A 162 21.30 12.09 -5.18
C LEU A 162 21.55 11.75 -3.71
N LEU A 163 20.62 11.07 -3.05
CA LEU A 163 20.77 10.67 -1.66
C LEU A 163 21.78 9.52 -1.50
N LYS A 164 21.83 8.60 -2.46
CA LYS A 164 22.70 7.42 -2.39
C LYS A 164 24.20 7.77 -2.51
N HIS A 165 24.55 8.91 -3.10
CA HIS A 165 25.94 9.35 -3.23
C HIS A 165 26.17 10.69 -2.52
N GLY A 166 27.21 10.79 -1.70
CA GLY A 166 27.33 11.87 -0.70
C GLY A 166 27.97 13.18 -1.17
N VAL A 167 28.48 13.28 -2.39
CA VAL A 167 29.20 14.50 -2.85
C VAL A 167 28.73 14.91 -4.24
N TRP A 168 28.13 16.10 -4.32
CA TRP A 168 27.61 16.67 -5.56
C TRP A 168 28.27 18.00 -5.86
N LYS A 169 28.52 18.26 -7.15
CA LYS A 169 28.90 19.59 -7.66
C LYS A 169 27.85 20.04 -8.65
N PHE A 170 27.04 21.01 -8.24
CA PHE A 170 26.14 21.72 -9.14
C PHE A 170 26.91 22.91 -9.73
N ARG A 171 26.71 23.18 -11.03
CA ARG A 171 27.26 24.35 -11.72
C ARG A 171 26.28 25.49 -11.69
#